data_AF-A0A961WIJ2-F1
#
_entry.id   AF-A0A961WIJ2-F1
#
_cell.length_a   1.000
_cell.length_b   1.000
_cell.length_c   1.000
_cell.angle_alpha   90.00
_cell.angle_beta   90.00
_cell.angle_gamma   90.00
#
_symmetry.space_group_name_H-M   'P 1'
#
loop_
_entity.id
_entity.type
_entity.pdbx_description
1 polymer ?
#
loop_
_entity_poly.entity_id
_entity_poly.type
_entity_poly.pdbx_seq_one_letter_code
_entity_poly.pdbx_strand_id
1 'polypeptide(L)' 'EARRHVQGGAVRINDTGVSDEKRLVGSGDVDANGVIKLSLGKKKHVLVKAG' A
#
# COMPACT_ATOMS: atom_id res chain seq x y z
N GLU A 1 11.04 25.75 -5.11
CA GLU A 1 10.27 24.66 -5.75
C GLU A 1 9.93 23.53 -4.77
N ALA A 2 9.12 23.81 -3.74
CA ALA A 2 8.59 22.75 -2.85
C ALA A 2 7.25 22.19 -3.39
N ARG A 3 7.08 22.20 -4.72
CA ARG A 3 5.83 21.82 -5.40
C ARG A 3 5.84 20.33 -5.73
N ARG A 4 5.72 19.42 -4.74
CA ARG A 4 5.22 18.07 -5.02
C ARG A 4 4.86 17.21 -3.78
N HIS A 5 3.54 17.04 -3.60
CA HIS A 5 2.86 15.77 -3.30
C HIS A 5 2.80 15.26 -1.85
N VAL A 6 2.06 15.98 -1.01
CA VAL A 6 1.56 15.50 0.30
C VAL A 6 0.02 15.35 0.26
N GLN A 7 -0.58 15.14 -0.91
CA GLN A 7 -2.05 15.13 -1.04
C GLN A 7 -2.73 13.78 -0.78
N GLY A 8 -1.98 12.72 -0.53
CA GLY A 8 -2.53 11.45 -0.06
C GLY A 8 -1.42 10.74 0.68
N GLY A 9 -1.63 10.39 1.94
CA GLY A 9 -0.63 9.68 2.74
C GLY A 9 -0.09 8.51 1.91
N ALA A 10 1.24 8.37 1.83
CA ALA A 10 1.88 7.44 0.92
C ALA A 10 1.45 5.99 1.21
N VAL A 11 0.38 5.52 0.59
CA VAL A 11 -0.07 4.14 0.68
C VAL A 11 0.79 3.32 -0.28
N ARG A 12 1.26 2.17 0.19
CA ARG A 12 1.94 1.19 -0.67
C ARG A 12 1.32 -0.18 -0.50
N ILE A 13 1.15 -0.88 -1.60
CA ILE A 13 0.76 -2.29 -1.66
C ILE A 13 1.94 -3.02 -2.26
N ASN A 14 2.50 -3.99 -1.55
CA ASN A 14 3.68 -4.75 -1.99
C ASN A 14 4.82 -3.83 -2.48
N ASP A 15 5.13 -2.81 -1.67
CA ASP A 15 6.11 -1.73 -1.95
C ASP A 15 5.79 -0.80 -3.13
N THR A 16 4.70 -1.06 -3.87
CA THR A 16 4.25 -0.22 -4.97
C THR A 16 3.41 0.91 -4.43
N GLY A 17 3.78 2.16 -4.74
CA GLY A 17 3.03 3.35 -4.35
C GLY A 17 1.66 3.39 -5.02
N VAL A 18 0.62 3.61 -4.22
CA VAL A 18 -0.76 3.76 -4.68
C VAL A 18 -1.21 5.18 -4.41
N SER A 19 -1.70 5.86 -5.45
CA SER A 19 -2.21 7.23 -5.35
C SER A 19 -3.65 7.30 -4.83
N ASP A 20 -4.41 6.21 -4.96
CA ASP A 20 -5.78 6.09 -4.47
C ASP A 20 -5.83 5.19 -3.22
N GLU A 21 -6.01 5.82 -2.06
CA GLU A 21 -6.14 5.12 -0.77
C GLU A 21 -7.42 4.28 -0.64
N LYS A 22 -8.39 4.48 -1.54
CA LYS A 22 -9.64 3.70 -1.59
C LYS A 22 -9.59 2.54 -2.59
N ARG A 23 -8.45 2.29 -3.24
CA ARG A 23 -8.27 1.14 -4.13
C ARG A 23 -8.60 -0.15 -3.37
N LEU A 24 -9.45 -0.97 -3.96
CA LEU A 24 -9.77 -2.30 -3.44
C LEU A 24 -8.54 -3.20 -3.55
N VAL A 25 -8.18 -3.83 -2.43
CA VAL A 25 -7.11 -4.82 -2.34
C VAL A 25 -7.76 -6.19 -2.50
N GLY A 26 -7.31 -6.96 -3.49
CA GLY A 26 -7.92 -8.23 -3.86
C GLY A 26 -6.94 -9.39 -3.94
N SER A 27 -7.43 -10.55 -4.39
CA SER A 27 -6.62 -11.77 -4.58
C SER A 27 -5.45 -11.58 -5.55
N GLY A 28 -5.56 -10.66 -6.51
CA GLY A 28 -4.47 -10.31 -7.42
C GLY A 28 -3.32 -9.53 -6.78
N ASP A 29 -3.51 -8.98 -5.57
CA ASP A 29 -2.45 -8.29 -4.82
C ASP A 29 -1.75 -9.23 -3.83
N VAL A 30 -2.12 -10.52 -3.79
CA VAL A 30 -1.48 -11.51 -2.92
C VAL A 30 -0.13 -11.92 -3.51
N ASP A 31 0.91 -11.84 -2.69
CA ASP A 31 2.26 -12.26 -3.09
C ASP A 31 2.40 -13.79 -3.13
N ALA A 32 3.57 -14.27 -3.56
CA ALA A 32 3.88 -15.70 -3.63
C ALA A 32 3.83 -16.42 -2.27
N ASN A 33 3.83 -15.68 -1.15
CA ASN A 33 3.76 -16.20 0.21
C ASN A 33 2.34 -16.17 0.79
N GLY A 34 1.34 -15.72 0.02
CA GLY A 34 -0.03 -15.62 0.49
C GLY A 34 -0.30 -14.37 1.34
N VAL A 35 0.56 -13.36 1.27
CA VAL A 35 0.42 -12.13 2.07
C VAL A 35 0.38 -10.87 1.21
N ILE A 36 -0.16 -9.81 1.77
CA ILE A 36 -0.21 -8.47 1.17
C ILE A 36 0.45 -7.50 2.13
N LYS A 37 1.46 -6.78 1.67
CA LYS A 37 2.11 -5.73 2.47
C LYS A 37 1.45 -4.39 2.23
N LEU A 38 0.72 -3.90 3.23
CA LEU A 38 0.10 -2.57 3.24
C LEU A 38 0.97 -1.62 4.06
N SER A 39 1.43 -0.54 3.44
CA SER A 39 2.19 0.50 4.13
C SER A 39 1.44 1.82 4.07
N LEU A 40 1.30 2.51 5.20
CA LEU A 40 0.73 3.84 5.28
C LEU A 40 1.81 4.80 5.79
N GLY A 41 2.42 5.54 4.86
CA GLY A 41 3.55 6.40 5.16
C GLY A 41 4.80 5.64 5.62
N LYS A 42 5.66 6.31 6.40
CA LYS A 42 6.97 5.78 6.81
C LYS A 42 6.95 4.91 8.08
N LYS A 43 5.85 4.89 8.83
CA LYS A 43 5.79 4.32 10.19
C LYS A 43 4.82 3.14 10.32
N LYS A 44 3.78 3.07 9.49
CA LYS A 44 2.74 2.05 9.63
C LYS A 44 2.88 1.04 8.49
N HIS A 45 3.19 -0.19 8.83
CA HIS A 45 3.25 -1.32 7.90
C HIS A 45 2.43 -2.47 8.50
N VAL A 46 1.58 -3.08 7.69
CA VAL A 46 0.70 -4.18 8.06
C VAL A 46 0.86 -5.27 7.02
N LEU A 47 1.00 -6.51 7.48
CA LEU A 47 0.92 -7.69 6.63
C LEU A 47 -0.48 -8.28 6.79
N VAL A 48 -1.20 -8.42 5.68
CA VAL A 48 -2.49 -9.07 5.63
C VAL A 48 -2.28 -10.46 5.04
N LYS A 49 -2.70 -11.50 5.74
CA LYS A 49 -2.69 -12.86 5.22
C LYS A 49 -4.02 -13.12 4.52
N ALA A 50 -3.98 -13.52 3.24
CA ALA A 50 -5.16 -14.04 2.57
C ALA A 50 -5.41 -15.45 3.12
N GLY A 51 -6.39 -15.55 4.03
CA GLY A 51 -6.86 -16.80 4.62
C GLY A 51 -8.19 -17.21 4.03
#